data_AF-A0A1U8PEU1-F1
#
_entry.id   AF-A0A1U8PEU1-F1
#
_cell.length_a   1.000
_cell.length_b   1.000
_cell.length_c   1.000
_cell.angle_alpha   90.00
_cell.angle_beta   90.00
_cell.angle_gamma   90.00
#
_symmetry.space_group_name_H-M   'P 1'
#
loop_
_entity.id
_entity.type
_entity.pdbx_description
1 polymer ?
#
loop_
_entity_poly.entity_id
_entity_poly.type
_entity_poly.pdbx_seq_one_letter_code
_entity_poly.pdbx_strand_id
1 'polypeptide(L)'
;MSWEARLKIATETAEALSYLHSAASPPIIHRDVKLTNILLDENYNAKVSDFGASRLVPSNKEQVTTLVQGTLGYLDPEYFHSSQLTEKSDVYSFGVVLIELLTGLKAVSFERPEHERNLSLYFVSVMKEERLLDIVDGRVLNDKNIEQLKEVATLARRCVRLKGEERPTMKEVVSELQGLRAIETFMEKTRFTCGRDWILAS
;
A
#
# COMPACT_ATOMS: atom_id res chain seq x y z
N MET A 1 10.38 1.86 13.41
CA MET A 1 8.97 1.54 13.16
C MET A 1 8.85 0.03 12.93
N SER A 2 8.06 -0.65 13.75
CA SER A 2 7.81 -2.10 13.66
C SER A 2 7.02 -2.47 12.41
N TRP A 3 6.97 -3.77 12.09
CA TRP A 3 6.12 -4.28 11.01
C TRP A 3 4.63 -3.99 11.27
N GLU A 4 4.16 -4.28 12.49
CA GLU A 4 2.77 -4.01 12.92
C GLU A 4 2.38 -2.55 12.70
N ALA A 5 3.25 -1.60 13.05
CA ALA A 5 3.00 -0.18 12.83
C ALA A 5 2.92 0.17 11.34
N ARG A 6 3.79 -0.42 10.49
CA ARG A 6 3.71 -0.23 9.03
C ARG A 6 2.42 -0.80 8.45
N LEU A 7 2.01 -1.97 8.91
CA LEU A 7 0.79 -2.62 8.45
C LEU A 7 -0.46 -1.83 8.90
N LYS A 8 -0.46 -1.30 10.13
CA LYS A 8 -1.50 -0.36 10.61
C LYS A 8 -1.60 0.88 9.72
N ILE A 9 -0.47 1.53 9.43
CA ILE A 9 -0.42 2.72 8.56
C ILE A 9 -0.96 2.39 7.17
N ALA A 10 -0.57 1.26 6.59
CA ALA A 10 -1.07 0.80 5.30
C ALA A 10 -2.59 0.60 5.31
N THR A 11 -3.12 -0.07 6.34
CA THR A 11 -4.57 -0.31 6.47
C THR A 11 -5.36 0.99 6.62
N GLU A 12 -4.96 1.87 7.52
CA GLU A 12 -5.66 3.14 7.76
C GLU A 12 -5.62 4.07 6.53
N THR A 13 -4.48 4.08 5.81
CA THR A 13 -4.37 4.78 4.52
C THR A 13 -5.32 4.17 3.49
N ALA A 14 -5.38 2.84 3.39
CA ALA A 14 -6.29 2.16 2.47
C ALA A 14 -7.76 2.44 2.79
N GLU A 15 -8.12 2.49 4.08
CA GLU A 15 -9.46 2.84 4.55
C GLU A 15 -9.85 4.27 4.15
N ALA A 16 -8.93 5.22 4.32
CA ALA A 16 -9.14 6.60 3.90
C ALA A 16 -9.36 6.71 2.37
N LEU A 17 -8.52 6.05 1.55
CA LEU A 17 -8.68 6.05 0.10
C LEU A 17 -9.98 5.35 -0.34
N SER A 18 -10.32 4.22 0.29
CA SER A 18 -11.58 3.53 0.06
C SER A 18 -12.79 4.43 0.36
N TYR A 19 -12.72 5.20 1.44
CA TYR A 19 -13.75 6.20 1.76
C TYR A 19 -13.88 7.27 0.67
N LEU A 20 -12.75 7.83 0.20
CA LEU A 20 -12.75 8.83 -0.87
C LEU A 20 -13.38 8.30 -2.17
N HIS A 21 -13.10 7.05 -2.52
CA HIS A 21 -13.61 6.45 -3.77
C HIS A 21 -15.09 6.03 -3.69
N SER A 22 -15.53 5.51 -2.54
CA SER A 22 -16.82 4.82 -2.45
C SER A 22 -17.88 5.49 -1.58
N ALA A 23 -17.48 6.26 -0.57
CA ALA A 23 -18.39 6.83 0.42
C ALA A 23 -18.51 8.37 0.31
N ALA A 24 -17.49 9.05 -0.20
CA ALA A 24 -17.58 10.47 -0.51
C ALA A 24 -18.58 10.72 -1.66
N SER A 25 -19.32 11.83 -1.58
CA SER A 25 -20.31 12.21 -2.58
C SER A 25 -20.16 13.68 -2.96
N PRO A 26 -19.71 13.98 -4.19
CA PRO A 26 -19.27 13.04 -5.23
C PRO A 26 -17.96 12.29 -4.85
N PRO A 27 -17.65 11.14 -5.46
CA PRO A 27 -16.39 10.44 -5.24
C PRO A 27 -15.17 11.33 -5.52
N ILE A 28 -14.08 11.08 -4.80
CA ILE A 28 -12.86 11.88 -4.83
C ILE A 28 -11.67 10.98 -5.22
N ILE A 29 -10.95 11.34 -6.28
CA ILE A 29 -9.66 10.73 -6.63
C ILE A 29 -8.56 11.64 -6.08
N HIS A 30 -7.69 11.10 -5.23
CA HIS A 30 -6.66 11.85 -4.51
C HIS A 30 -5.56 12.38 -5.44
N ARG A 31 -5.07 11.51 -6.34
CA ARG A 31 -4.11 11.78 -7.44
C ARG A 31 -2.66 12.10 -7.05
N ASP A 32 -2.38 12.33 -5.77
CA ASP A 32 -1.00 12.47 -5.27
C ASP A 32 -0.75 11.63 -4.00
N VAL A 33 -1.09 10.34 -4.05
CA VAL A 33 -0.84 9.41 -2.95
C VAL A 33 0.66 9.05 -2.91
N LYS A 34 1.31 9.37 -1.79
CA LYS A 34 2.74 9.10 -1.53
C LYS A 34 3.01 9.15 -0.03
N LEU A 35 4.13 8.57 0.43
CA LEU A 35 4.47 8.54 1.85
C LEU A 35 4.51 9.92 2.51
N THR A 36 4.99 10.97 1.83
CA THR A 36 5.06 12.33 2.41
C THR A 36 3.68 12.96 2.63
N ASN A 37 2.63 12.43 1.98
CA ASN A 37 1.26 12.90 2.11
C ASN A 37 0.45 12.02 3.09
N ILE A 38 1.08 11.03 3.72
CA ILE A 38 0.51 10.20 4.78
C ILE A 38 1.12 10.68 6.10
N LEU A 39 0.36 11.49 6.83
CA LEU A 39 0.78 12.06 8.10
C LEU A 39 0.54 11.06 9.23
N LEU A 40 1.41 11.09 10.24
CA LEU A 40 1.31 10.25 11.42
C LEU A 40 1.13 11.14 12.65
N ASP A 41 0.18 10.80 13.52
CA ASP A 41 0.08 11.42 14.85
C ASP A 41 1.00 10.72 15.88
N GLU A 42 0.95 11.19 17.13
CA GLU A 42 1.78 10.66 18.23
C GLU A 42 1.56 9.16 18.52
N ASN A 43 0.41 8.61 18.08
CA ASN A 43 0.03 7.21 18.25
C ASN A 43 0.21 6.41 16.94
N TYR A 44 0.92 6.93 15.96
CA TYR A 44 1.07 6.32 14.63
C TYR A 44 -0.28 6.06 13.93
N ASN A 45 -1.29 6.91 14.14
CA ASN A 45 -2.49 6.89 13.30
C ASN A 45 -2.20 7.63 12.00
N ALA A 46 -2.52 7.00 10.87
CA ALA A 46 -2.29 7.54 9.54
C ALA A 46 -3.44 8.47 9.11
N LYS A 47 -3.08 9.60 8.49
CA LYS A 47 -4.01 10.56 7.90
C LYS A 47 -3.55 10.94 6.50
N VAL A 48 -4.41 10.75 5.51
CA VAL A 48 -4.17 11.22 4.14
C VAL A 48 -4.32 12.73 4.08
N SER A 49 -3.37 13.41 3.43
CA SER A 49 -3.28 14.87 3.34
C SER A 49 -2.94 15.31 1.91
N ASP A 50 -2.94 16.63 1.68
CA ASP A 50 -2.63 17.27 0.39
C ASP A 50 -3.57 16.90 -0.76
N PHE A 51 -4.80 17.41 -0.65
CA PHE A 51 -5.84 17.27 -1.67
C PHE A 51 -5.73 18.30 -2.82
N GLY A 52 -4.59 19.02 -2.93
CA GLY A 52 -4.42 20.07 -3.94
C GLY A 52 -4.48 19.57 -5.38
N ALA A 53 -4.13 18.31 -5.61
CA ALA A 53 -4.20 17.65 -6.91
C ALA A 53 -5.54 16.93 -7.16
N SER A 54 -6.36 16.75 -6.13
CA SER A 54 -7.52 15.86 -6.15
C SER A 54 -8.62 16.32 -7.11
N ARG A 55 -9.47 15.37 -7.49
CA ARG A 55 -10.57 15.59 -8.44
C ARG A 55 -11.84 14.92 -7.96
N LEU A 56 -12.95 15.66 -8.07
CA LEU A 56 -14.29 15.11 -7.93
C LEU A 56 -14.66 14.36 -9.21
N VAL A 57 -15.23 13.17 -9.05
CA VAL A 57 -15.75 12.38 -10.17
C VAL A 57 -17.23 12.73 -10.37
N PRO A 58 -17.63 13.31 -11.51
CA PRO A 58 -19.04 13.59 -11.79
C PRO A 58 -19.86 12.30 -11.74
N SER A 59 -21.08 12.35 -11.18
CA SER A 59 -21.95 11.19 -10.92
C SER A 59 -22.32 10.36 -12.16
N ASN A 60 -22.02 10.85 -13.36
CA ASN A 60 -22.30 10.20 -14.65
C ASN A 60 -21.04 9.66 -15.35
N LYS A 61 -19.89 9.59 -14.67
CA LYS A 61 -18.63 9.15 -15.28
C LYS A 61 -17.86 8.23 -14.34
N GLU A 62 -17.24 7.20 -14.92
CA GLU A 62 -16.28 6.32 -14.23
C GLU A 62 -14.84 6.84 -14.31
N GLN A 63 -14.59 7.80 -15.20
CA GLN A 63 -13.26 8.36 -15.47
C GLN A 63 -13.30 9.85 -15.78
N VAL A 64 -12.19 10.53 -15.53
CA VAL A 64 -12.03 11.97 -15.76
C VAL A 64 -10.87 12.21 -16.73
N THR A 65 -11.15 12.78 -17.89
CA THR A 65 -10.09 13.29 -18.79
C THR A 65 -9.55 14.60 -18.22
N THR A 66 -8.24 14.65 -17.92
CA THR A 66 -7.59 15.83 -17.32
C THR A 66 -6.11 15.87 -17.70
N LEU A 67 -5.48 17.06 -17.62
CA LEU A 67 -4.02 17.20 -17.70
C LEU A 67 -3.35 16.19 -16.76
N VAL A 68 -2.22 15.62 -17.12
CA VAL A 68 -1.48 14.71 -16.23
C VAL A 68 -0.85 15.47 -15.06
N GLN A 69 -1.06 15.00 -13.84
CA GLN A 69 -0.45 15.53 -12.62
C GLN A 69 -0.25 14.39 -11.63
N GLY A 70 0.84 14.46 -10.88
CA GLY A 70 1.19 13.51 -9.82
C GLY A 70 2.69 13.53 -9.57
N THR A 71 3.15 12.72 -8.62
CA THR A 71 4.56 12.64 -8.25
C THR A 71 5.27 11.52 -9.03
N LEU A 72 6.46 11.81 -9.57
CA LEU A 72 7.30 10.82 -10.25
C LEU A 72 7.59 9.61 -9.33
N GLY A 73 7.41 8.41 -9.86
CA GLY A 73 7.53 7.14 -9.12
C GLY A 73 6.22 6.60 -8.58
N TYR A 74 5.24 7.47 -8.32
CA TYR A 74 3.88 7.10 -7.88
C TYR A 74 2.86 7.22 -9.02
N LEU A 75 3.18 7.99 -10.05
CA LEU A 75 2.27 8.26 -11.16
C LEU A 75 1.89 6.98 -11.91
N ASP A 76 0.59 6.74 -12.00
CA ASP A 76 0.00 5.64 -12.76
C ASP A 76 0.40 5.73 -14.25
N PRO A 77 1.08 4.71 -14.81
CA PRO A 77 1.54 4.71 -16.20
C PRO A 77 0.38 4.71 -17.21
N GLU A 78 -0.76 4.11 -16.88
CA GLU A 78 -1.93 4.08 -17.75
C GLU A 78 -2.58 5.47 -17.82
N TYR A 79 -2.74 6.13 -16.68
CA TYR A 79 -3.19 7.53 -16.62
C TYR A 79 -2.20 8.47 -17.34
N PHE A 80 -0.90 8.28 -17.14
CA PHE A 80 0.13 9.08 -17.82
C PHE A 80 -0.01 9.01 -19.34
N HIS A 81 -0.27 7.82 -19.89
CA HIS A 81 -0.39 7.63 -21.33
C HIS A 81 -1.75 8.04 -21.90
N SER A 82 -2.85 7.69 -21.21
CA SER A 82 -4.21 7.89 -21.69
C SER A 82 -4.80 9.27 -21.35
N SER A 83 -4.23 9.97 -20.37
CA SER A 83 -4.85 11.14 -19.70
C SER A 83 -6.23 10.84 -19.09
N GLN A 84 -6.58 9.57 -18.90
CA GLN A 84 -7.80 9.11 -18.25
C GLN A 84 -7.51 8.81 -16.78
N LEU A 85 -8.01 9.66 -15.91
CA LEU A 85 -7.89 9.50 -14.47
C LEU A 85 -9.03 8.63 -13.95
N THR A 86 -8.69 7.60 -13.18
CA THR A 86 -9.66 6.73 -12.47
C THR A 86 -9.23 6.54 -11.03
N GLU A 87 -10.10 5.98 -10.20
CA GLU A 87 -9.76 5.53 -8.83
C GLU A 87 -8.60 4.53 -8.83
N LYS A 88 -8.41 3.77 -9.92
CA LYS A 88 -7.29 2.82 -10.07
C LYS A 88 -5.93 3.52 -10.15
N SER A 89 -5.88 4.81 -10.47
CA SER A 89 -4.65 5.60 -10.41
C SER A 89 -4.17 5.83 -8.98
N ASP A 90 -5.09 5.99 -8.03
CA ASP A 90 -4.76 6.01 -6.59
C ASP A 90 -4.33 4.62 -6.10
N VAL A 91 -4.95 3.55 -6.62
CA VAL A 91 -4.54 2.16 -6.29
C VAL A 91 -3.09 1.89 -6.69
N TYR A 92 -2.68 2.32 -7.89
CA TYR A 92 -1.29 2.20 -8.32
C TYR A 92 -0.34 2.93 -7.37
N SER A 93 -0.65 4.20 -7.09
CA SER A 93 0.13 5.05 -6.20
C SER A 93 0.24 4.47 -4.78
N PHE A 94 -0.86 3.92 -4.25
CA PHE A 94 -0.88 3.19 -2.98
C PHE A 94 -0.06 1.90 -3.01
N GLY A 95 -0.07 1.18 -4.14
CA GLY A 95 0.81 0.03 -4.35
C GLY A 95 2.29 0.39 -4.21
N VAL A 96 2.71 1.55 -4.70
CA VAL A 96 4.08 2.06 -4.49
C VAL A 96 4.33 2.35 -3.01
N VAL A 97 3.38 2.95 -2.30
CA VAL A 97 3.48 3.16 -0.84
C VAL A 97 3.66 1.84 -0.08
N LEU A 98 2.92 0.77 -0.44
CA LEU A 98 3.11 -0.55 0.16
C LEU A 98 4.53 -1.08 -0.06
N ILE A 99 5.08 -0.89 -1.26
CA ILE A 99 6.45 -1.31 -1.58
C ILE A 99 7.48 -0.53 -0.76
N GLU A 100 7.30 0.79 -0.59
CA GLU A 100 8.17 1.59 0.28
C GLU A 100 8.06 1.15 1.76
N LEU A 101 6.86 0.82 2.23
CA LEU A 101 6.66 0.29 3.59
C LEU A 101 7.32 -1.09 3.77
N LEU A 102 7.30 -1.96 2.76
CA LEU A 102 7.97 -3.26 2.82
C LEU A 102 9.51 -3.14 2.81
N THR A 103 10.04 -2.28 1.95
CA THR A 103 11.48 -2.24 1.63
C THR A 103 12.25 -1.16 2.37
N GLY A 104 11.57 -0.11 2.84
CA GLY A 104 12.20 1.10 3.36
C GLY A 104 12.96 1.91 2.29
N LEU A 105 12.81 1.58 1.01
CA LEU A 105 13.45 2.26 -0.11
C LEU A 105 12.54 3.39 -0.64
N LYS A 106 13.15 4.43 -1.22
CA LYS A 106 12.41 5.52 -1.88
C LYS A 106 11.82 5.07 -3.22
N ALA A 107 10.63 5.57 -3.57
CA ALA A 107 9.97 5.31 -4.85
C ALA A 107 10.88 5.60 -6.06
N VAL A 108 11.65 6.69 -5.99
CA VAL A 108 12.71 7.03 -6.96
C VAL A 108 14.01 7.34 -6.22
N SER A 109 15.12 6.77 -6.68
CA SER A 109 16.46 7.13 -6.22
C SER A 109 17.45 7.05 -7.36
N PHE A 110 18.16 8.15 -7.63
CA PHE A 110 19.21 8.21 -8.65
C PHE A 110 20.56 7.62 -8.19
N GLU A 111 20.69 7.33 -6.90
CA GLU A 111 21.86 6.67 -6.31
C GLU A 111 21.89 5.17 -6.64
N ARG A 112 20.73 4.59 -6.99
CA ARG A 112 20.60 3.18 -7.41
C ARG A 112 20.98 2.99 -8.89
N PRO A 113 21.40 1.77 -9.29
CA PRO A 113 21.55 1.40 -10.69
C PRO A 113 20.31 1.74 -11.51
N GLU A 114 20.49 2.06 -12.79
CA GLU A 114 19.41 2.59 -13.65
C GLU A 114 18.13 1.74 -13.62
N HIS A 115 18.28 0.42 -13.70
CA HIS A 115 17.17 -0.55 -13.69
C HIS A 115 16.47 -0.67 -12.32
N GLU A 116 17.07 -0.13 -11.25
CA GLU A 116 16.52 -0.12 -9.90
C GLU A 116 16.00 1.27 -9.49
N ARG A 117 16.19 2.30 -10.31
CA ARG A 117 15.84 3.69 -9.95
C ARG A 117 14.36 3.84 -9.64
N ASN A 118 13.50 3.23 -10.44
CA ASN A 118 12.06 3.17 -10.22
C ASN A 118 11.74 1.92 -9.37
N LEU A 119 11.30 2.15 -8.14
CA LEU A 119 11.09 1.09 -7.16
C LEU A 119 9.96 0.13 -7.56
N SER A 120 8.88 0.61 -8.17
CA SER A 120 7.75 -0.25 -8.54
C SER A 120 8.12 -1.23 -9.66
N LEU A 121 8.85 -0.76 -10.67
CA LEU A 121 9.35 -1.62 -11.76
C LEU A 121 10.38 -2.62 -11.23
N TYR A 122 11.32 -2.17 -10.40
CA TYR A 122 12.32 -3.03 -9.77
C TYR A 122 11.68 -4.12 -8.91
N PHE A 123 10.74 -3.74 -8.04
CA PHE A 123 9.99 -4.66 -7.18
C PHE A 123 9.27 -5.73 -7.98
N VAL A 124 8.62 -5.36 -9.10
CA VAL A 124 7.95 -6.33 -9.98
C VAL A 124 8.96 -7.33 -10.59
N SER A 125 10.19 -6.91 -10.93
CA SER A 125 11.24 -7.83 -11.39
C SER A 125 11.66 -8.80 -10.28
N VAL A 126 11.96 -8.27 -9.10
CA VAL A 126 12.35 -9.07 -7.92
C VAL A 126 11.28 -10.09 -7.55
N MET A 127 10.00 -9.70 -7.61
CA MET A 127 8.88 -10.61 -7.36
C MET A 127 8.72 -11.71 -8.41
N LYS A 128 9.16 -11.50 -9.66
CA LYS A 128 9.16 -12.55 -10.71
C LYS A 128 10.29 -13.55 -10.52
N GLU A 129 11.40 -13.10 -9.93
CA GLU A 129 12.57 -13.92 -9.63
C GLU A 129 12.46 -14.62 -8.26
N GLU A 130 11.34 -14.45 -7.55
CA GLU A 130 11.08 -14.99 -6.21
C GLU A 130 12.09 -14.50 -5.14
N ARG A 131 12.67 -13.32 -5.36
CA ARG A 131 13.73 -12.73 -4.51
C ARG A 131 13.21 -11.66 -3.55
N LEU A 132 11.94 -11.74 -3.13
CA LEU A 132 11.32 -10.73 -2.26
C LEU A 132 12.14 -10.46 -0.99
N LEU A 133 12.66 -11.50 -0.35
CA LEU A 133 13.39 -11.38 0.92
C LEU A 133 14.70 -10.60 0.78
N ASP A 134 15.27 -10.49 -0.43
CA ASP A 134 16.49 -9.73 -0.69
C ASP A 134 16.28 -8.21 -0.53
N ILE A 135 15.04 -7.75 -0.67
CA ILE A 135 14.71 -6.31 -0.71
C ILE A 135 13.82 -5.85 0.45
N VAL A 136 13.26 -6.78 1.23
CA VAL A 136 12.48 -6.43 2.43
C VAL A 136 13.40 -5.79 3.46
N ASP A 137 12.91 -4.75 4.15
CA ASP A 137 13.66 -4.07 5.18
C ASP A 137 14.02 -5.04 6.32
N GLY A 138 15.31 -5.29 6.53
CA GLY A 138 15.80 -6.19 7.57
C GLY A 138 15.36 -5.80 9.00
N ARG A 139 14.90 -4.57 9.23
CA ARG A 139 14.33 -4.13 10.52
C ARG A 139 12.93 -4.68 10.79
N VAL A 140 12.21 -5.12 9.77
CA VAL A 140 10.85 -5.67 9.90
C VAL A 140 10.80 -7.17 9.64
N LEU A 141 11.77 -7.72 8.91
CA LEU A 141 11.84 -9.15 8.60
C LEU A 141 12.14 -9.98 9.86
N ASN A 142 11.31 -11.00 10.11
CA ASN A 142 11.59 -12.04 11.09
C ASN A 142 10.87 -13.35 10.69
N ASP A 143 11.30 -14.49 11.24
CA ASP A 143 10.77 -15.80 10.85
C ASP A 143 9.25 -15.97 11.05
N LYS A 144 8.63 -15.15 11.91
CA LYS A 144 7.22 -15.24 12.25
C LYS A 144 6.31 -14.48 11.28
N ASN A 145 6.83 -13.52 10.52
CA ASN A 145 6.03 -12.66 9.64
C ASN A 145 6.35 -12.82 8.14
N ILE A 146 7.23 -13.75 7.75
CA ILE A 146 7.59 -14.00 6.34
C ILE A 146 6.36 -14.19 5.45
N GLU A 147 5.40 -14.99 5.90
CA GLU A 147 4.21 -15.27 5.08
C GLU A 147 3.31 -14.04 4.95
N GLN A 148 3.13 -13.29 6.04
CA GLN A 148 2.38 -12.04 6.01
C GLN A 148 3.05 -10.99 5.10
N LEU A 149 4.39 -10.90 5.12
CA LEU A 149 5.16 -10.04 4.22
C LEU A 149 4.97 -10.45 2.75
N LYS A 150 4.95 -11.75 2.43
CA LYS A 150 4.68 -12.27 1.08
C LYS A 150 3.27 -11.94 0.60
N GLU A 151 2.27 -12.04 1.47
CA GLU A 151 0.89 -11.68 1.15
C GLU A 151 0.75 -10.18 0.87
N VAL A 152 1.32 -9.32 1.72
CA VAL A 152 1.34 -7.86 1.47
C VAL A 152 2.10 -7.53 0.19
N ALA A 153 3.23 -8.20 -0.08
CA ALA A 153 3.99 -8.03 -1.32
C ALA A 153 3.20 -8.46 -2.56
N THR A 154 2.42 -9.54 -2.46
CA THR A 154 1.54 -10.02 -3.53
C THR A 154 0.41 -9.04 -3.80
N LEU A 155 -0.19 -8.47 -2.75
CA LEU A 155 -1.17 -7.39 -2.85
C LEU A 155 -0.56 -6.14 -3.52
N ALA A 156 0.61 -5.69 -3.04
CA ALA A 156 1.32 -4.54 -3.62
C ALA A 156 1.62 -4.74 -5.11
N ARG A 157 2.07 -5.95 -5.50
CA ARG A 157 2.30 -6.33 -6.90
C ARG A 157 1.04 -6.23 -7.76
N ARG A 158 -0.14 -6.60 -7.22
CA ARG A 158 -1.42 -6.46 -7.93
C ARG A 158 -1.84 -4.99 -8.07
N CYS A 159 -1.61 -4.17 -7.04
CA CYS A 159 -1.90 -2.74 -7.08
C CYS A 159 -1.11 -2.00 -8.16
N VAL A 160 0.15 -2.39 -8.42
CA VAL A 160 1.02 -1.74 -9.43
C VAL A 160 0.96 -2.36 -10.83
N ARG A 161 -0.08 -3.14 -11.16
CA ARG A 161 -0.28 -3.66 -12.52
C ARG A 161 -0.44 -2.53 -13.53
N LEU A 162 0.04 -2.74 -14.76
CA LEU A 162 0.00 -1.71 -15.81
C LEU A 162 -1.44 -1.34 -16.17
N LYS A 163 -2.32 -2.33 -16.32
CA LYS A 163 -3.72 -2.14 -16.67
C LYS A 163 -4.57 -1.91 -15.42
N GLY A 164 -5.30 -0.81 -15.36
CA GLY A 164 -6.12 -0.41 -14.22
C GLY A 164 -7.23 -1.40 -13.90
N GLU A 165 -7.80 -2.07 -14.89
CA GLU A 165 -8.84 -3.09 -14.72
C GLU A 165 -8.33 -4.33 -13.97
N GLU A 166 -7.03 -4.62 -14.05
CA GLU A 166 -6.42 -5.77 -13.38
C GLU A 166 -6.03 -5.49 -11.92
N ARG A 167 -6.09 -4.21 -11.50
CA ARG A 167 -5.81 -3.77 -10.13
C ARG A 167 -7.05 -3.98 -9.25
N PRO A 168 -6.89 -4.33 -7.96
CA PRO A 168 -8.02 -4.37 -7.04
C PRO A 168 -8.61 -2.97 -6.82
N THR A 169 -9.82 -2.91 -6.29
CA THR A 169 -10.41 -1.69 -5.71
C THR A 169 -9.80 -1.41 -4.34
N MET A 170 -9.83 -0.15 -3.87
CA MET A 170 -9.36 0.14 -2.51
C MET A 170 -10.20 -0.57 -1.43
N LYS A 171 -11.46 -0.90 -1.71
CA LYS A 171 -12.28 -1.73 -0.82
C LYS A 171 -11.75 -3.15 -0.66
N GLU A 172 -11.33 -3.79 -1.75
CA GLU A 172 -10.70 -5.11 -1.71
C GLU A 172 -9.35 -5.05 -0.99
N VAL A 173 -8.54 -4.03 -1.31
CA VAL A 173 -7.25 -3.77 -0.62
C VAL A 173 -7.44 -3.66 0.89
N VAL A 174 -8.44 -2.91 1.37
CA VAL A 174 -8.76 -2.80 2.80
C VAL A 174 -9.11 -4.17 3.39
N SER A 175 -10.00 -4.92 2.74
CA SER A 175 -10.41 -6.25 3.22
C SER A 175 -9.23 -7.19 3.40
N GLU A 176 -8.31 -7.21 2.44
CA GLU A 176 -7.11 -8.06 2.50
C GLU A 176 -6.15 -7.61 3.60
N LEU A 177 -5.86 -6.31 3.70
CA LEU A 177 -4.97 -5.78 4.75
C LEU A 177 -5.55 -5.99 6.16
N GLN A 178 -6.86 -5.83 6.35
CA GLN A 178 -7.54 -6.11 7.62
C GLN A 178 -7.46 -7.60 7.98
N GLY A 179 -7.65 -8.49 7.01
CA GLY A 179 -7.47 -9.93 7.19
C GLY A 179 -6.06 -10.28 7.67
N LEU A 180 -5.03 -9.67 7.04
CA LEU A 180 -3.64 -9.88 7.41
C LEU A 180 -3.32 -9.35 8.82
N ARG A 181 -3.92 -8.23 9.26
CA ARG A 181 -3.78 -7.72 10.63
C ARG A 181 -4.47 -8.60 11.68
N ALA A 182 -5.64 -9.15 11.35
CA ALA A 182 -6.40 -9.98 12.29
C ALA A 182 -5.67 -11.29 12.64
N ILE A 183 -4.90 -11.86 11.70
CA ILE A 183 -4.07 -13.05 11.92
C ILE A 183 -3.04 -12.80 13.04
N GLU A 184 -2.41 -11.62 13.06
CA GLU A 184 -1.42 -11.22 14.07
C GLU A 184 -2.06 -11.17 15.46
N THR A 185 -3.22 -10.51 15.58
CA THR A 185 -3.98 -10.44 16.85
C THR A 185 -4.41 -11.82 17.35
N PHE A 186 -4.76 -12.75 16.45
CA PHE A 186 -5.15 -14.12 16.81
C PHE A 186 -3.95 -14.96 17.29
N MET A 187 -2.80 -14.86 16.61
CA MET A 187 -1.57 -15.56 17.03
C MET A 187 -1.02 -15.06 18.37
N GLU A 188 -1.18 -13.77 18.68
CA GLU A 188 -0.80 -13.23 19.98
C GLU A 188 -1.71 -13.77 21.09
N LYS A 189 -3.03 -13.71 20.90
CA LYS A 189 -4.01 -14.19 21.90
C LYS A 189 -3.85 -15.68 22.23
N THR A 190 -3.53 -16.52 21.24
CA THR A 190 -3.31 -17.96 21.44
C THR A 190 -2.01 -18.28 22.19
N ARG A 191 -0.96 -17.45 22.06
CA ARG A 191 0.25 -17.59 22.90
C ARG A 191 -0.03 -17.27 24.37
N PHE A 192 -0.86 -16.27 24.65
CA PHE A 192 -1.23 -15.92 26.03
C PHE A 192 -2.11 -16.96 26.72
N THR A 193 -2.85 -17.79 25.97
CA THR A 193 -3.66 -18.88 26.53
C THR A 193 -2.84 -20.14 26.78
N CYS A 194 -1.83 -20.46 25.96
CA CYS A 194 -0.98 -21.65 26.14
C CYS A 194 0.06 -21.48 27.27
N GLY A 195 0.43 -20.24 27.62
CA GLY A 195 1.45 -19.93 28.63
C GLY A 195 1.02 -20.02 30.10
N ARG A 196 -0.22 -20.40 30.43
CA ARG A 196 -0.70 -20.45 31.84
C ARG A 196 -0.78 -21.85 32.45
N ASP A 197 -0.59 -22.91 31.67
CA ASP A 197 -0.88 -24.27 32.13
C ASP A 197 0.31 -25.03 32.75
N TRP A 198 1.48 -24.40 32.88
CA TRP A 198 2.70 -25.07 33.38
C TRP A 198 3.18 -24.64 34.78
N ILE A 199 2.50 -23.73 35.48
CA ILE A 199 2.99 -23.17 36.76
C ILE A 199 2.28 -23.76 38.02
N LEU A 200 1.30 -24.66 37.87
CA LEU A 200 0.57 -25.23 39.03
C LEU A 200 0.73 -26.74 39.24
N ALA A 201 1.74 -27.37 38.64
CA ALA A 201 2.10 -28.76 38.94
C ALA A 201 3.57 -28.84 39.39
N SER A 202 3.83 -28.50 40.65
CA SER A 202 5.09 -28.77 41.36
C SER A 202 4.78 -29.04 42.82
#